data_AF-A0A139CLB6-F1
#
_entry.id   AF-A0A139CLB6-F1
#
_cell.length_a   1.000
_cell.length_b   1.000
_cell.length_c   1.000
_cell.angle_alpha   90.00
_cell.angle_beta   90.00
_cell.angle_gamma   90.00
#
_symmetry.space_group_name_H-M   'P 1'
#
loop_
_entity.id
_entity.type
_entity.pdbx_description
1 polymer ?
#
loop_
_entity_poly.entity_id
_entity_poly.type
_entity_poly.pdbx_seq_one_letter_code
_entity_poly.pdbx_strand_id
1 'polypeptide(L)'
;MAELCRTFNIAKSTYYYRQNKDQNENTNIEDQLYSGHPAYDKDGNLVPEEDVIQLVKDYCDESPHLGYRMVTDYLNYTENLKVNHKRIYRIMKVLDLLQDKIVPKPKEYQLRQKHELTGPEQLWEMDMVQMHIDNSG
;
A
#
# COMPACT_ATOMS: atom_id res chain seq x y z
N MET A 1 0.59 -29.93 -26.90
CA MET A 1 0.16 -28.52 -26.75
C MET A 1 -0.72 -28.02 -27.90
N ALA A 2 -0.31 -28.17 -29.17
CA ALA A 2 -1.13 -27.73 -30.30
C ALA A 2 -2.47 -28.47 -30.43
N GLU A 3 -2.51 -29.76 -30.10
CA GLU A 3 -3.75 -30.55 -30.08
C GLU A 3 -4.70 -30.10 -28.96
N LEU A 4 -4.19 -29.88 -27.75
CA LEU A 4 -4.98 -29.34 -26.63
C LEU A 4 -5.62 -27.99 -26.95
N CYS A 5 -4.87 -27.07 -27.58
CA CYS A 5 -5.42 -25.78 -27.99
C CYS A 5 -6.56 -25.94 -29.02
N ARG A 6 -6.45 -26.93 -29.92
CA ARG A 6 -7.47 -27.25 -30.92
C ARG A 6 -8.70 -27.91 -30.28
N THR A 7 -8.53 -28.85 -29.35
CA THR A 7 -9.64 -29.56 -28.69
C THR A 7 -10.47 -28.63 -27.81
N PHE A 8 -9.83 -27.69 -27.12
CA PHE A 8 -10.50 -26.73 -26.24
C PHE A 8 -10.87 -25.40 -26.93
N ASN A 9 -10.61 -25.26 -28.23
CA ASN A 9 -10.86 -24.06 -29.02
C ASN A 9 -10.24 -22.78 -28.41
N ILE A 10 -8.98 -22.86 -27.99
CA ILE A 10 -8.22 -21.75 -27.42
C ILE A 10 -7.12 -21.34 -28.40
N ALA A 11 -6.92 -20.04 -28.60
CA ALA A 11 -5.82 -19.56 -29.42
C ALA A 11 -4.46 -19.99 -28.82
N LYS A 12 -3.53 -20.45 -29.67
CA LYS A 12 -2.20 -20.89 -29.22
C LYS A 12 -1.45 -19.83 -28.41
N SER A 13 -1.61 -18.55 -28.76
CA SER A 13 -1.04 -17.41 -28.02
C SER A 13 -1.58 -17.32 -26.59
N THR A 14 -2.87 -17.61 -26.40
CA THR A 14 -3.53 -17.61 -25.09
C THR A 14 -3.05 -18.76 -24.20
N TYR A 15 -2.74 -19.93 -24.77
CA TYR A 15 -2.27 -21.10 -24.01
C TYR A 15 -0.93 -20.83 -23.31
N TYR A 16 0.09 -20.38 -24.04
CA TYR A 16 1.40 -20.09 -23.46
C TYR A 16 1.35 -18.91 -22.47
N TYR A 17 0.49 -17.91 -22.70
CA TYR A 17 0.28 -16.82 -21.75
C TYR A 17 -0.30 -17.30 -20.41
N ARG A 18 -1.33 -18.16 -20.45
CA ARG A 18 -1.97 -18.72 -19.24
C ARG A 18 -1.04 -19.67 -18.50
N GLN A 19 -0.35 -20.56 -19.22
CA GLN A 19 0.61 -21.48 -18.63
C GLN A 19 1.70 -20.73 -17.85
N ASN A 20 2.29 -19.67 -18.42
CA ASN A 20 3.30 -18.88 -17.72
C ASN A 20 2.74 -18.13 -16.52
N LYS A 21 1.46 -17.74 -16.55
CA LYS A 21 0.78 -17.10 -15.42
C LYS A 21 0.60 -18.07 -14.26
N ASP A 22 0.12 -19.28 -14.54
CA ASP A 22 -0.10 -20.32 -13.52
C ASP A 22 1.25 -20.81 -12.94
N GLN A 23 2.34 -20.80 -13.71
CA GLN A 23 3.69 -21.07 -13.19
C GLN A 23 4.22 -19.95 -12.29
N ASN A 24 3.84 -18.68 -12.54
CA ASN A 24 4.22 -17.55 -11.69
C ASN A 24 3.48 -17.51 -10.34
N GLU A 25 2.36 -18.22 -10.18
CA GLU A 25 1.68 -18.34 -8.88
C GLU A 25 2.45 -19.24 -7.90
N ASN A 26 3.40 -20.05 -8.41
CA ASN A 26 4.25 -20.95 -7.61
C ASN A 26 5.67 -20.40 -7.33
N THR A 27 5.94 -19.11 -7.58
CA THR A 27 7.26 -18.55 -7.28
C THR A 27 7.48 -18.52 -5.76
N ASN A 28 8.57 -19.12 -5.30
CA ASN A 28 8.98 -19.05 -3.90
C ASN A 28 8.98 -17.57 -3.44
N ILE A 29 8.53 -17.34 -2.21
CA ILE A 29 8.50 -16.04 -1.53
C ILE A 29 9.82 -15.27 -1.71
N GLU A 30 10.92 -16.03 -1.71
CA GLU A 30 12.27 -15.58 -1.98
C GLU A 30 12.37 -14.92 -3.37
N ASP A 31 12.08 -15.61 -4.48
CA ASP A 31 12.23 -15.10 -5.85
C ASP A 31 11.50 -13.77 -6.15
N GLN A 32 10.41 -13.45 -5.42
CA GLN A 32 9.70 -12.17 -5.54
C GLN A 32 10.44 -10.97 -4.92
N LEU A 33 11.29 -11.21 -3.92
CA LEU A 33 12.10 -10.19 -3.24
C LEU A 33 13.22 -9.64 -4.17
N TYR A 34 13.76 -10.48 -5.04
CA TYR A 34 15.06 -10.28 -5.72
C TYR A 34 15.05 -9.57 -7.09
N SER A 35 13.92 -9.01 -7.56
CA SER A 35 13.87 -8.45 -8.93
C SER A 35 14.34 -6.99 -9.04
N GLY A 36 15.66 -6.80 -8.97
CA GLY A 36 16.37 -5.59 -9.37
C GLY A 36 16.33 -4.43 -8.36
N HIS A 37 17.43 -3.69 -8.30
CA HIS A 37 17.76 -2.60 -7.35
C HIS A 37 18.31 -3.11 -6.01
N PRO A 38 19.56 -3.58 -5.95
CA PRO A 38 20.24 -3.91 -4.68
C PRO A 38 20.38 -2.70 -3.75
N ALA A 39 20.54 -2.98 -2.46
CA ALA A 39 20.90 -2.00 -1.44
C ALA A 39 22.40 -1.77 -1.44
N TYR A 40 22.81 -0.51 -1.34
CA TYR A 40 24.22 -0.15 -1.23
C TYR A 40 24.46 0.66 0.02
N ASP A 41 25.62 0.47 0.63
CA ASP A 41 26.11 1.33 1.68
C ASP A 41 26.60 2.68 1.12
N LYS A 42 26.89 3.65 1.99
CA LYS A 42 27.56 4.93 1.66
C LYS A 42 28.81 4.74 0.82
N ASP A 43 29.57 3.70 1.13
CA ASP A 43 30.83 3.37 0.46
C ASP A 43 30.62 2.70 -0.90
N GLY A 44 29.36 2.45 -1.29
CA GLY A 44 29.00 1.78 -2.55
C GLY A 44 29.12 0.25 -2.50
N ASN A 45 29.35 -0.31 -1.31
CA ASN A 45 29.39 -1.75 -1.10
C ASN A 45 27.99 -2.35 -1.15
N LEU A 46 27.87 -3.53 -1.74
CA LEU A 46 26.62 -4.29 -1.77
C LEU A 46 26.31 -4.77 -0.35
N VAL A 47 25.12 -4.42 0.15
CA VAL A 47 24.66 -4.91 1.45
C VAL A 47 23.93 -6.25 1.24
N PRO A 48 24.23 -7.29 2.05
CA PRO A 48 23.51 -8.55 2.03
C PRO A 48 22.01 -8.37 2.20
N GLU A 49 21.22 -9.23 1.57
CA GLU A 49 19.77 -9.06 1.58
C GLU A 49 19.16 -9.37 2.94
N GLU A 50 19.71 -10.36 3.64
CA GLU A 50 19.32 -10.73 4.99
C GLU A 50 19.42 -9.54 5.96
N ASP A 51 20.48 -8.74 5.84
CA ASP A 51 20.71 -7.56 6.67
C ASP A 51 19.65 -6.49 6.41
N VAL A 52 19.32 -6.24 5.14
CA VAL A 52 18.27 -5.27 4.76
C VAL A 52 16.90 -5.72 5.27
N ILE A 53 16.61 -7.03 5.17
CA ILE A 53 15.36 -7.61 5.66
C ILE A 53 15.26 -7.46 7.17
N GLN A 54 16.35 -7.73 7.89
CA GLN A 54 16.39 -7.62 9.35
C GLN A 54 16.18 -6.18 9.78
N LEU A 55 16.89 -5.23 9.18
CA LEU A 55 16.70 -3.79 9.45
C LEU A 55 15.25 -3.36 9.23
N VAL A 56 14.64 -3.74 8.10
CA VAL A 56 13.24 -3.40 7.82
C VAL A 56 12.30 -3.93 8.90
N LYS A 57 12.52 -5.16 9.39
CA LYS A 57 11.73 -5.73 10.50
C LYS A 57 11.92 -4.93 11.78
N ASP A 58 13.17 -4.64 12.15
CA ASP A 58 13.49 -3.92 13.38
C ASP A 58 12.82 -2.53 13.39
N TYR A 59 12.87 -1.79 12.28
CA TYR A 59 12.18 -0.48 12.16
C TYR A 59 10.65 -0.61 12.21
N CYS A 60 10.08 -1.67 11.66
CA CYS A 60 8.63 -1.91 11.73
C CYS A 60 8.19 -2.30 13.14
N ASP A 61 9.01 -3.06 13.87
CA ASP A 61 8.75 -3.46 15.25
C ASP A 61 8.84 -2.26 16.21
N GLU A 62 9.82 -1.37 16.02
CA GLU A 62 9.95 -0.14 16.79
C GLU A 62 8.82 0.85 16.51
N SER A 63 8.39 0.97 15.25
CA SER A 63 7.40 1.95 14.82
C SER A 63 6.37 1.36 13.83
N PRO A 64 5.36 0.64 14.33
CA PRO A 64 4.37 -0.07 13.50
C PRO A 64 3.48 0.83 12.62
N HIS A 65 3.49 2.14 12.86
CA HIS A 65 2.69 3.12 12.12
C HIS A 65 3.40 3.68 10.89
N LEU A 66 4.68 3.36 10.69
CA LEU A 66 5.45 3.88 9.57
C LEU A 66 5.11 3.12 8.29
N GLY A 67 4.75 3.86 7.24
CA GLY A 67 4.65 3.31 5.90
C GLY A 67 6.02 3.06 5.28
N TYR A 68 6.08 2.21 4.26
CA TYR A 68 7.32 1.85 3.55
C TYR A 68 8.14 3.05 3.06
N ARG A 69 7.51 4.18 2.72
CA ARG A 69 8.22 5.41 2.32
C ARG A 69 9.01 6.01 3.48
N MET A 70 8.38 6.15 4.64
CA MET A 70 9.06 6.69 5.82
C MET A 70 10.15 5.73 6.29
N VAL A 71 9.88 4.41 6.30
CA VAL A 71 10.92 3.41 6.61
C VAL A 71 12.12 3.57 5.67
N THR A 72 11.87 3.80 4.37
CA THR A 72 12.95 4.05 3.40
C THR A 72 13.73 5.32 3.74
N ASP A 73 13.05 6.40 4.11
CA ASP A 73 13.70 7.67 4.45
C ASP A 73 14.55 7.53 5.72
N TYR A 74 14.03 6.82 6.73
CA TYR A 74 14.80 6.49 7.94
C TYR A 74 16.02 5.64 7.62
N LEU A 75 15.88 4.53 6.89
CA LEU A 75 17.02 3.68 6.50
C LEU A 75 18.10 4.45 5.72
N ASN A 76 17.70 5.36 4.84
CA ASN A 76 18.65 6.21 4.11
C ASN A 76 19.31 7.27 5.02
N TYR A 77 18.69 7.67 6.12
CA TYR A 77 19.18 8.72 7.01
C TYR A 77 20.02 8.19 8.17
N THR A 78 19.58 7.12 8.83
CA THR A 78 20.21 6.54 10.02
C THR A 78 21.32 5.57 9.63
N GLU A 79 20.95 4.51 8.92
CA GLU A 79 21.85 3.44 8.46
C GLU A 79 22.63 3.84 7.20
N ASN A 80 22.19 4.91 6.54
CA ASN A 80 22.77 5.40 5.29
C ASN A 80 22.76 4.39 4.14
N LEU A 81 21.75 3.53 4.20
CA LEU A 81 21.51 2.48 3.26
C LEU A 81 20.80 3.06 2.03
N LYS A 82 21.50 3.14 0.89
CA LYS A 82 20.95 3.68 -0.36
C LYS A 82 19.98 2.69 -1.01
N VAL A 83 18.70 2.76 -0.61
CA VAL A 83 17.64 1.87 -1.09
C VAL A 83 16.47 2.64 -1.70
N ASN A 84 15.87 2.05 -2.74
CA ASN A 84 14.66 2.57 -3.37
C ASN A 84 13.41 2.15 -2.59
N HIS A 85 12.48 3.08 -2.39
CA HIS A 85 11.19 2.83 -1.73
C HIS A 85 10.37 1.68 -2.34
N LYS A 86 10.51 1.43 -3.65
CA LYS A 86 9.85 0.29 -4.31
C LYS A 86 10.36 -1.06 -3.81
N ARG A 87 11.64 -1.14 -3.44
CA ARG A 87 12.24 -2.36 -2.89
C ARG A 87 11.73 -2.60 -1.47
N ILE A 88 11.75 -1.58 -0.61
CA ILE A 88 11.19 -1.68 0.74
C ILE A 88 9.70 -2.06 0.70
N TYR A 89 8.92 -1.49 -0.22
CA TYR A 89 7.53 -1.90 -0.42
C TYR A 89 7.40 -3.40 -0.73
N ARG A 90 8.24 -3.95 -1.61
CA ARG A 90 8.21 -5.39 -1.94
C ARG A 90 8.59 -6.25 -0.73
N ILE A 91 9.64 -5.88 -0.01
CA ILE A 91 10.06 -6.57 1.22
C ILE A 91 8.93 -6.59 2.24
N MET A 92 8.35 -5.42 2.56
CA MET A 92 7.23 -5.32 3.50
C MET A 92 5.99 -6.08 3.02
N LYS A 93 5.70 -6.09 1.71
CA LYS A 93 4.59 -6.84 1.14
C LYS A 93 4.75 -8.34 1.33
N VAL A 94 5.96 -8.85 1.12
CA VAL A 94 6.28 -10.27 1.23
C VAL A 94 6.29 -10.73 2.70
N LEU A 95 6.75 -9.86 3.61
CA LEU A 95 6.73 -10.10 5.05
C LEU A 95 5.37 -9.83 5.72
N ASP A 96 4.36 -9.42 4.95
CA ASP A 96 3.03 -9.01 5.44
C ASP A 96 3.06 -7.90 6.51
N LEU A 97 4.01 -6.96 6.36
CA LEU A 97 4.21 -5.79 7.24
C LEU A 97 3.49 -4.53 6.73
N LEU A 98 2.75 -4.62 5.62
CA LEU A 98 2.05 -3.47 5.06
C LEU A 98 0.80 -3.16 5.88
N GLN A 99 0.67 -1.89 6.26
CA GLN A 99 -0.50 -1.42 6.96
C GLN A 99 -1.75 -1.48 6.08
N ASP A 100 -2.86 -1.91 6.67
CA ASP A 100 -4.15 -1.92 5.98
C ASP A 100 -4.54 -0.52 5.52
N LYS A 101 -5.05 -0.45 4.29
CA LYS A 101 -5.61 0.80 3.78
C LYS A 101 -6.83 1.16 4.62
N ILE A 102 -6.76 2.31 5.32
CA ILE A 102 -7.92 2.88 5.98
C ILE A 102 -8.96 3.23 4.90
N VAL A 103 -9.98 2.39 4.77
CA VAL A 103 -11.14 2.71 3.94
C VAL A 103 -12.01 3.66 4.76
N PRO A 104 -12.31 4.88 4.26
CA PRO A 104 -13.22 5.77 4.97
C PRO A 104 -14.54 5.03 5.16
N LYS A 105 -14.97 4.92 6.42
CA LYS A 105 -16.27 4.32 6.72
C LYS A 105 -17.34 5.10 5.95
N PRO A 106 -18.34 4.42 5.37
CA PRO A 106 -19.47 5.12 4.80
C PRO A 106 -20.06 6.03 5.88
N LYS A 107 -20.35 7.28 5.54
CA LYS A 107 -20.97 8.22 6.48
C LYS A 107 -22.32 7.63 6.88
N GLU A 108 -22.44 7.21 8.14
CA GLU A 108 -23.72 6.85 8.73
C GLU A 108 -24.46 8.16 8.98
N TYR A 109 -25.22 8.61 7.98
CA TYR A 109 -26.12 9.74 8.17
C TYR A 109 -27.22 9.28 9.12
N GLN A 110 -27.33 9.89 10.30
CA GLN A 110 -28.59 9.88 11.02
C GLN A 110 -29.62 10.53 10.10
N LEU A 111 -30.63 9.76 9.67
CA LEU A 111 -31.77 10.32 8.95
C LEU A 111 -32.35 11.43 9.83
N ARG A 112 -32.36 12.68 9.34
CA ARG A 112 -32.97 13.81 10.05
C ARG A 112 -34.40 13.39 10.44
N GLN A 113 -34.73 13.53 11.72
CA GLN A 113 -36.07 13.24 12.20
C GLN A 113 -37.05 14.18 11.49
N LYS A 114 -38.06 13.62 10.83
CA LYS A 114 -39.13 14.41 10.22
C LYS A 114 -40.01 14.93 11.34
N HIS A 115 -40.18 16.25 11.42
CA HIS A 115 -41.08 16.89 12.37
C HIS A 115 -42.40 17.19 11.65
N GLU A 116 -43.53 16.78 12.21
CA GLU A 116 -44.84 17.20 11.70
C GLU A 116 -45.18 18.57 12.27
N LEU A 117 -45.08 19.62 11.43
CA LEU A 117 -45.39 20.99 11.83
C LEU A 117 -46.84 21.32 11.44
N THR A 118 -47.61 21.78 12.41
CA THR A 118 -49.04 22.11 12.26
C THR A 118 -49.30 23.63 12.29
N GLY A 119 -48.32 24.45 12.70
CA GLY A 119 -48.46 25.90 12.84
C GLY A 119 -47.13 26.67 12.85
N PRO A 120 -47.18 28.01 12.85
CA PRO A 120 -45.99 28.86 12.86
C PRO A 120 -45.19 28.74 14.18
N GLU A 121 -43.89 29.03 14.12
CA GLU A 121 -42.95 29.06 15.28
C GLU A 121 -42.71 27.73 16.01
N GLN A 122 -43.17 26.60 15.47
CA GLN A 122 -43.05 25.30 16.13
C GLN A 122 -41.66 24.63 16.03
N LEU A 123 -40.83 25.09 15.09
CA LEU A 123 -39.47 24.59 14.91
C LEU A 123 -38.55 25.74 14.51
N TRP A 124 -37.46 25.90 15.25
CA TRP A 124 -36.41 26.85 14.98
C TRP A 124 -35.12 26.07 14.79
N GLU A 125 -34.68 25.92 13.55
CA GLU A 125 -33.38 25.34 13.22
C GLU A 125 -32.36 26.47 13.06
N MET A 126 -31.19 26.30 13.65
CA MET A 126 -30.09 27.24 13.53
C MET A 126 -28.95 26.56 12.78
N ASP A 127 -28.30 27.31 11.89
CA ASP A 127 -27.07 26.87 11.23
C ASP A 127 -25.89 27.76 11.68
N MET A 128 -24.68 27.19 11.71
CA MET A 128 -23.46 27.92 12.03
C MET A 128 -22.58 28.01 10.79
N VAL A 129 -22.15 29.23 10.48
CA VAL A 129 -21.22 29.51 9.38
C VAL A 129 -19.88 29.95 9.97
N GLN A 130 -18.81 29.21 9.65
CA GLN A 130 -17.44 29.62 9.98
C GLN A 130 -16.86 30.42 8.81
N MET A 131 -16.56 31.70 9.05
CA MET A 131 -15.86 32.55 8.10
C MET A 131 -14.40 32.70 8.53
N HIS A 132 -13.47 32.42 7.63
CA HIS A 132 -12.05 32.67 7.84
C HIS A 132 -11.76 34.11 7.43
N ILE A 133 -11.12 34.86 8.33
CA ILE A 133 -10.65 36.22 8.05
C ILE A 133 -9.13 36.13 7.91
N ASP A 134 -8.62 36.59 6.78
CA ASP A 134 -7.18 36.64 6.57
C ASP A 134 -6.57 37.80 7.37
N ASN A 135 -5.42 37.55 8.00
CA ASN A 135 -4.70 38.55 8.78
C ASN A 135 -3.92 39.48 7.84
N SER A 136 -4.62 40.33 7.09
CA SER A 136 -4.02 41.42 6.32
C SER A 136 -3.79 42.61 7.25
N GLY A 137 -2.63 42.61 7.92
CA GLY A 137 -2.07 43.74 8.67
C GLY A 137 -0.87 44.33 7.97
#